data_AF-A0A843HWA7-F1
#
_entry.id   AF-A0A843HWA7-F1
#
_cell.length_a   1.000
_cell.length_b   1.000
_cell.length_c   1.000
_cell.angle_alpha   90.00
_cell.angle_beta   90.00
_cell.angle_gamma   90.00
#
_symmetry.space_group_name_H-M   'P 1'
#
loop_
_entity.id
_entity.type
_entity.pdbx_description
1 polymer ?
#
loop_
_entity_poly.entity_id
_entity_poly.type
_entity_poly.pdbx_seq_one_letter_code
_entity_poly.pdbx_strand_id
1 'polypeptide(L)'
;MAKEKIFRPKISTKDIKKKIQFYYMEKFFNKWMNKYDFVGLNYQQKHFIMKKLWSVGSVACSQIKSADPLLAGLMENGEIDMGANALIFTPWAFDRRYNIYDFPTHLRLINTRGVKFITPNALEIDKDAVIIYAQKNHKSVFSSIEAKINELVDIEMKKRLALKSQSQPWLFAFSPEDYEQAKVMCQQIEEDNPYLFVPLQEVDKAKSLSSGANYILDKLQNQCDHIENQILTMMGVNNIGIGEKKEHLVVDEINANNEDIEQQSISYKSELEDSFDRVNSCFGKNIEVVDINEMFKEVQDEVDEKEDNQYESNDKK
;
A
#
# COMPACT_ATOMS: atom_id res chain seq x y z
N MET A 1 34.55 40.41 5.15
CA MET A 1 33.11 40.07 5.22
C MET A 1 32.95 38.58 4.96
N ALA A 2 32.72 37.80 6.02
CA ALA A 2 32.50 36.36 5.91
C ALA A 2 31.10 36.11 5.33
N LYS A 3 31.03 35.49 4.16
CA LYS A 3 29.76 35.03 3.58
C LYS A 3 29.21 33.93 4.46
N GLU A 4 28.08 34.21 5.11
CA GLU A 4 27.25 33.19 5.77
C GLU A 4 26.95 32.09 4.74
N LYS A 5 27.55 30.92 4.95
CA LYS A 5 27.11 29.70 4.28
C LYS A 5 25.69 29.47 4.75
N ILE A 6 24.72 29.71 3.86
CA ILE A 6 23.34 29.28 4.03
C ILE A 6 23.38 27.76 4.19
N PHE A 7 23.41 27.30 5.44
CA PHE A 7 23.42 25.89 5.79
C PHE A 7 21.99 25.38 5.57
N ARG A 8 21.66 25.05 4.31
CA ARG A 8 20.45 24.29 4.04
C ARG A 8 20.59 22.98 4.81
N PRO A 9 19.66 22.64 5.73
CA PRO A 9 19.78 21.39 6.48
C PRO A 9 19.83 20.24 5.48
N LYS A 10 20.95 19.51 5.46
CA LYS A 10 21.09 18.29 4.66
C LYS A 10 20.04 17.31 5.17
N ILE A 11 18.97 17.11 4.41
CA ILE A 11 18.01 16.04 4.68
C ILE A 11 18.81 14.74 4.72
N SER A 12 18.77 14.02 5.84
CA SER A 12 19.52 12.78 6.00
C SER A 12 19.02 11.74 5.00
N THR A 13 19.92 10.92 4.46
CA THR A 13 19.55 9.76 3.62
C THR A 13 18.54 8.85 4.33
N LYS A 14 18.64 8.74 5.67
CA LYS A 14 17.69 7.98 6.49
C LYS A 14 16.29 8.59 6.46
N ASP A 15 16.17 9.91 6.48
CA ASP A 15 14.88 10.60 6.46
C ASP A 15 14.20 10.48 5.09
N ILE A 16 14.99 10.53 4.02
CA ILE A 16 14.49 10.30 2.66
C ILE A 16 13.96 8.87 2.53
N LYS A 17 14.73 7.87 3.00
CA LYS A 17 14.31 6.46 2.97
C LYS A 17 12.98 6.27 3.72
N LYS A 18 12.83 6.84 4.92
CA LYS A 18 11.59 6.78 5.69
C LYS A 18 10.41 7.45 4.97
N LYS A 19 10.62 8.60 4.31
CA LYS A 19 9.56 9.27 3.55
C LYS A 19 9.07 8.43 2.36
N ILE A 20 10.00 7.81 1.63
CA ILE A 20 9.66 6.92 0.51
C ILE A 20 8.94 5.67 1.02
N GLN A 21 9.42 5.08 2.12
CA GLN A 21 8.75 3.94 2.75
C GLN A 21 7.31 4.30 3.17
N PHE A 22 7.13 5.43 3.84
CA PHE A 22 5.81 5.90 4.26
C PHE A 22 4.87 6.13 3.07
N TYR A 23 5.37 6.75 1.99
CA TYR A 23 4.60 6.94 0.75
C TYR A 23 4.08 5.61 0.18
N TYR A 24 4.93 4.58 0.06
CA TYR A 24 4.49 3.28 -0.44
C TYR A 24 3.55 2.56 0.54
N MET A 25 3.81 2.66 1.85
CA MET A 25 2.90 2.13 2.86
C MET A 25 1.49 2.74 2.75
N GLU A 26 1.39 4.06 2.60
CA GLU A 26 0.11 4.74 2.42
C GLU A 26 -0.56 4.37 1.09
N LYS A 27 0.22 4.31 0.01
CA LYS A 27 -0.27 3.91 -1.33
C LYS A 27 -0.94 2.54 -1.29
N PHE A 28 -0.28 1.53 -0.74
CA PHE A 28 -0.85 0.18 -0.66
C PHE A 28 -1.93 0.06 0.41
N PHE A 29 -1.82 0.79 1.52
CA PHE A 29 -2.88 0.87 2.53
C PHE A 29 -4.19 1.39 1.94
N ASN A 30 -4.13 2.48 1.17
CA ASN A 30 -5.33 3.05 0.54
C ASN A 30 -5.95 2.08 -0.48
N LYS A 31 -5.12 1.35 -1.24
CA LYS A 31 -5.61 0.29 -2.14
C LYS A 31 -6.32 -0.82 -1.37
N TRP A 32 -5.77 -1.25 -0.24
CA TRP A 32 -6.41 -2.24 0.64
C TRP A 32 -7.75 -1.73 1.18
N MET A 33 -7.79 -0.50 1.70
CA MET A 33 -9.00 0.09 2.28
C MET A 33 -10.16 0.20 1.28
N ASN A 34 -9.86 0.30 -0.02
CA ASN A 34 -10.85 0.40 -1.09
C ASN A 34 -11.15 -0.94 -1.77
N LYS A 35 -10.66 -2.06 -1.24
CA LYS A 35 -10.86 -3.37 -1.86
C LYS A 35 -12.22 -3.99 -1.51
N TYR A 36 -12.57 -3.99 -0.22
CA TYR A 36 -13.79 -4.62 0.27
C TYR A 36 -14.74 -3.60 0.87
N ASP A 37 -16.03 -3.83 0.65
CA ASP A 37 -17.09 -3.21 1.43
C ASP A 37 -17.86 -4.25 2.26
N PHE A 38 -18.48 -3.80 3.34
CA PHE A 38 -19.27 -4.66 4.24
C PHE A 38 -20.71 -4.13 4.33
N VAL A 39 -21.65 -4.78 3.68
CA VAL A 39 -23.07 -4.40 3.76
C VAL A 39 -23.58 -4.73 5.16
N GLY A 40 -24.35 -3.83 5.78
CA GLY A 40 -24.86 -4.01 7.15
C GLY A 40 -23.95 -3.48 8.27
N LEU A 41 -22.76 -2.97 7.94
CA LEU A 41 -21.89 -2.24 8.88
C LEU A 41 -21.88 -0.73 8.63
N ASN A 42 -21.62 0.06 9.67
CA ASN A 42 -21.43 1.50 9.52
C ASN A 42 -19.98 1.86 9.13
N TYR A 43 -19.77 3.09 8.67
CA TYR A 43 -18.44 3.57 8.24
C TYR A 43 -17.34 3.35 9.28
N GLN A 44 -17.61 3.63 10.56
CA GLN A 44 -16.61 3.52 11.62
C GLN A 44 -16.19 2.06 11.86
N GLN A 45 -17.15 1.13 11.83
CA GLN A 45 -16.91 -0.31 11.95
C GLN A 45 -16.08 -0.82 10.76
N LYS A 46 -16.50 -0.52 9.53
CA LYS A 46 -15.78 -0.88 8.29
C LYS A 46 -14.32 -0.41 8.35
N HIS A 47 -14.13 0.88 8.61
CA HIS A 47 -12.81 1.49 8.64
C HIS A 47 -11.93 0.91 9.75
N PHE A 48 -12.50 0.61 10.92
CA PHE A 48 -11.76 0.00 12.03
C PHE A 48 -11.31 -1.43 11.69
N ILE A 49 -12.20 -2.26 11.15
CA ILE A 49 -11.92 -3.64 10.74
C ILE A 49 -10.79 -3.64 9.72
N MET A 50 -10.95 -2.92 8.61
CA MET A 50 -9.95 -2.91 7.53
C MET A 50 -8.57 -2.46 8.00
N LYS A 51 -8.49 -1.44 8.88
CA LYS A 51 -7.23 -0.99 9.47
C LYS A 51 -6.59 -2.05 10.37
N LYS A 52 -7.38 -2.83 11.12
CA LYS A 52 -6.88 -3.90 11.98
C LYS A 52 -6.45 -5.14 11.19
N LEU A 53 -7.18 -5.49 10.14
CA LEU A 53 -6.77 -6.55 9.22
C LEU A 53 -5.45 -6.21 8.52
N TRP A 54 -5.27 -4.95 8.11
CA TRP A 54 -4.01 -4.48 7.54
C TRP A 54 -2.83 -4.62 8.50
N SER A 55 -2.96 -4.11 9.73
CA SER A 55 -1.84 -3.98 10.68
C SER A 55 -1.57 -5.22 11.52
N VAL A 56 -2.63 -5.87 12.01
CA VAL A 56 -2.57 -6.99 12.96
C VAL A 56 -2.97 -8.31 12.30
N GLY A 57 -3.87 -8.27 11.31
CA GLY A 57 -4.37 -9.47 10.61
C GLY A 57 -5.56 -10.13 11.26
N SER A 58 -6.00 -9.63 12.42
CA SER A 58 -7.21 -10.11 13.07
C SER A 58 -7.90 -9.03 13.88
N VAL A 59 -9.21 -9.21 14.08
CA VAL A 59 -10.06 -8.38 14.93
C VAL A 59 -11.12 -9.26 15.57
N ALA A 60 -11.48 -9.00 16.82
CA ALA A 60 -12.59 -9.70 17.46
C ALA A 60 -13.87 -8.89 17.31
N CYS A 61 -14.96 -9.58 17.00
CA CYS A 61 -16.32 -9.08 17.02
C CYS A 61 -17.04 -9.63 18.26
N SER A 62 -17.79 -8.80 18.95
CA SER A 62 -18.69 -9.21 20.04
C SER A 62 -19.93 -8.33 20.02
N GLN A 63 -21.01 -8.77 20.67
CA GLN A 63 -22.24 -8.02 20.77
C GLN A 63 -22.38 -7.39 22.15
N ILE A 64 -22.72 -6.10 22.19
CA ILE A 64 -23.07 -5.45 23.46
C ILE A 64 -24.40 -6.02 23.93
N LYS A 65 -24.41 -6.66 25.10
CA LYS A 65 -25.64 -7.15 25.73
C LYS A 65 -26.35 -5.96 26.39
N SER A 66 -27.61 -5.70 25.99
CA SER A 66 -28.45 -4.57 26.44
C SER A 66 -28.70 -4.47 27.95
N ALA A 67 -28.27 -5.46 28.74
CA ALA A 67 -28.48 -5.50 30.19
C ALA A 67 -27.53 -4.60 30.98
N ASP A 68 -26.59 -3.90 30.34
CA ASP A 68 -25.69 -2.96 31.02
C ASP A 68 -26.40 -1.61 31.27
N PRO A 69 -26.70 -1.24 32.53
CA PRO A 69 -27.47 -0.02 32.86
C PRO A 69 -26.81 1.27 32.36
N LEU A 70 -25.49 1.24 32.12
CA LEU A 70 -24.72 2.36 31.58
C LEU A 70 -24.98 2.61 30.10
N LEU A 71 -25.39 1.59 29.34
CA LEU A 71 -25.68 1.74 27.91
C LEU A 71 -27.02 2.43 27.65
N ALA A 72 -28.02 2.13 28.48
CA ALA A 72 -29.34 2.77 28.42
C ALA A 72 -29.24 4.30 28.58
N GLY A 73 -28.42 4.77 29.53
CA GLY A 73 -28.18 6.20 29.73
C GLY A 73 -27.38 6.89 28.62
N LEU A 74 -26.50 6.16 27.91
CA LEU A 74 -25.73 6.71 26.78
C LEU A 74 -26.56 6.75 25.47
N MET A 75 -27.50 5.80 25.32
CA MET A 75 -28.50 5.81 24.25
C MET A 75 -29.50 6.96 24.43
N GLU A 76 -29.96 7.21 25.66
CA GLU A 76 -30.85 8.35 25.99
C GLU A 76 -30.20 9.71 25.74
N ASN A 77 -28.88 9.82 25.90
CA ASN A 77 -28.13 11.06 25.66
C ASN A 77 -27.70 11.27 24.20
N GLY A 78 -28.00 10.33 23.29
CA GLY A 78 -27.66 10.44 21.87
C GLY A 78 -26.16 10.36 21.54
N GLU A 79 -25.32 9.93 22.50
CA GLU A 79 -23.86 9.83 22.31
C GLU A 79 -23.45 8.55 21.57
N ILE A 80 -24.34 7.54 21.50
CA ILE A 80 -24.11 6.27 20.82
C ILE A 80 -25.31 5.98 19.92
N ASP A 81 -25.12 6.09 18.59
CA ASP A 81 -26.13 5.78 17.57
C ASP A 81 -26.18 4.27 17.25
N MET A 82 -25.92 3.43 18.24
CA MET A 82 -25.90 1.98 18.07
C MET A 82 -26.95 1.37 18.98
N GLY A 83 -28.02 0.78 18.40
CA GLY A 83 -29.14 0.17 19.11
C GLY A 83 -28.75 -0.97 20.07
N ALA A 84 -29.73 -1.47 20.85
CA ALA A 84 -29.62 -2.45 21.94
C ALA A 84 -28.97 -3.83 21.60
N ASN A 85 -28.39 -4.00 20.41
CA ASN A 85 -27.76 -5.22 19.92
C ASN A 85 -26.62 -4.85 18.94
N ALA A 86 -25.82 -3.85 19.33
CA ALA A 86 -24.74 -3.32 18.53
C ALA A 86 -23.53 -4.28 18.52
N LEU A 87 -22.92 -4.43 17.33
CA LEU A 87 -21.64 -5.12 17.20
C LEU A 87 -20.50 -4.19 17.55
N ILE A 88 -19.59 -4.67 18.39
CA ILE A 88 -18.32 -4.04 18.71
C ILE A 88 -17.19 -4.82 18.05
N PHE A 89 -16.23 -4.07 17.51
CA PHE A 89 -15.01 -4.61 16.94
C PHE A 89 -13.84 -4.10 17.76
N THR A 90 -13.03 -5.00 18.30
CA THR A 90 -11.90 -4.63 19.16
C THR A 90 -10.69 -5.50 18.88
N PRO A 91 -9.47 -5.05 19.21
CA PRO A 91 -8.33 -5.95 19.29
C PRO A 91 -8.60 -6.96 20.41
N TRP A 92 -7.92 -8.10 20.36
CA TRP A 92 -8.11 -9.18 21.32
C TRP A 92 -6.77 -9.70 21.82
N ALA A 93 -6.81 -10.33 22.98
CA ALA A 93 -5.69 -11.03 23.59
C ALA A 93 -6.07 -12.49 23.80
N PHE A 94 -5.08 -13.36 23.66
CA PHE A 94 -5.23 -14.79 23.79
C PHE A 94 -5.33 -15.23 25.26
N ASP A 95 -6.28 -16.14 25.59
CA ASP A 95 -6.56 -16.63 26.95
C ASP A 95 -6.01 -18.05 27.24
N ARG A 96 -4.96 -18.50 26.53
CA ARG A 96 -4.24 -19.78 26.78
C ARG A 96 -4.99 -21.08 26.52
N ARG A 97 -6.22 -21.03 26.02
CA ARG A 97 -7.04 -22.22 25.75
C ARG A 97 -7.22 -22.45 24.25
N TYR A 98 -6.81 -23.61 23.78
CA TYR A 98 -6.95 -24.06 22.39
C TYR A 98 -7.86 -25.28 22.28
N ASN A 99 -8.47 -25.45 21.12
CA ASN A 99 -9.12 -26.71 20.74
C ASN A 99 -8.06 -27.70 20.18
N ILE A 100 -8.52 -28.88 19.80
CA ILE A 100 -7.66 -29.96 19.25
C ILE A 100 -7.01 -29.60 17.90
N TYR A 101 -7.46 -28.51 17.25
CA TYR A 101 -7.00 -28.04 15.94
C TYR A 101 -6.18 -26.75 16.04
N ASP A 102 -5.67 -26.40 17.23
CA ASP A 102 -4.87 -25.19 17.47
C ASP A 102 -5.62 -23.86 17.24
N PHE A 103 -6.95 -23.87 17.32
CA PHE A 103 -7.75 -22.64 17.35
C PHE A 103 -8.06 -22.21 18.77
N PRO A 104 -7.97 -20.90 19.08
CA PRO A 104 -8.32 -20.41 20.41
C PRO A 104 -9.80 -20.69 20.68
N THR A 105 -10.13 -21.07 21.91
CA THR A 105 -11.52 -21.26 22.36
C THR A 105 -12.04 -20.09 23.18
N HIS A 106 -11.12 -19.32 23.75
CA HIS A 106 -11.44 -18.16 24.59
C HIS A 106 -10.54 -16.98 24.22
N LEU A 107 -11.11 -15.79 24.25
CA LEU A 107 -10.40 -14.53 24.01
C LEU A 107 -10.75 -13.49 25.06
N ARG A 108 -9.89 -12.48 25.21
CA ARG A 108 -10.20 -11.27 25.98
C ARG A 108 -10.19 -10.07 25.04
N LEU A 109 -11.21 -9.23 25.13
CA LEU A 109 -11.25 -8.00 24.36
C LEU A 109 -10.28 -6.96 24.96
N ILE A 110 -9.48 -6.31 24.10
CA ILE A 110 -8.55 -5.27 24.53
C ILE A 110 -9.24 -3.92 24.43
N ASN A 111 -9.50 -3.35 25.60
CA ASN A 111 -10.09 -2.03 25.71
C ASN A 111 -9.03 -0.92 25.61
N THR A 112 -8.72 -0.50 24.39
CA THR A 112 -7.67 0.52 24.14
C THR A 112 -8.00 1.92 24.68
N ARG A 113 -9.28 2.24 24.87
CA ARG A 113 -9.76 3.58 25.25
C ARG A 113 -10.49 3.63 26.59
N GLY A 114 -10.52 2.53 27.34
CA GLY A 114 -11.19 2.47 28.64
C GLY A 114 -12.72 2.60 28.58
N VAL A 115 -13.33 2.18 27.48
CA VAL A 115 -14.78 2.29 27.29
C VAL A 115 -15.54 1.26 28.13
N LYS A 116 -16.58 1.67 28.85
CA LYS A 116 -17.19 0.88 29.93
C LYS A 116 -17.87 -0.43 29.49
N PHE A 117 -18.38 -0.49 28.26
CA PHE A 117 -19.13 -1.65 27.74
C PHE A 117 -18.25 -2.79 27.20
N ILE A 118 -16.93 -2.61 27.14
CA ILE A 118 -16.01 -3.69 26.76
C ILE A 118 -15.60 -4.44 28.02
N THR A 119 -16.11 -5.66 28.18
CA THR A 119 -15.82 -6.49 29.34
C THR A 119 -14.39 -7.02 29.31
N PRO A 120 -13.66 -7.02 30.45
CA PRO A 120 -12.31 -7.58 30.55
C PRO A 120 -12.29 -9.11 30.69
N ASN A 121 -13.46 -9.74 30.87
CA ASN A 121 -13.61 -11.16 31.08
C ASN A 121 -13.30 -11.96 29.81
N ALA A 122 -12.89 -13.21 30.00
CA ALA A 122 -12.73 -14.14 28.89
C ALA A 122 -14.10 -14.45 28.27
N LEU A 123 -14.18 -14.34 26.95
CA LEU A 123 -15.35 -14.64 26.13
C LEU A 123 -15.11 -15.94 25.37
N GLU A 124 -16.15 -16.76 25.23
CA GLU A 124 -16.09 -17.98 24.44
C GLU A 124 -16.25 -17.65 22.95
N ILE A 125 -15.37 -18.21 22.13
CA ILE A 125 -15.39 -18.03 20.68
C ILE A 125 -16.57 -18.81 20.08
N ASP A 126 -17.21 -18.24 19.07
CA ASP A 126 -18.43 -18.75 18.41
C ASP A 126 -19.67 -18.80 19.31
N LYS A 127 -19.64 -18.06 20.43
CA LYS A 127 -20.83 -17.82 21.26
C LYS A 127 -20.93 -16.36 21.70
N ASP A 128 -19.91 -15.86 22.40
CA ASP A 128 -19.88 -14.49 22.93
C ASP A 128 -19.03 -13.55 22.05
N ALA A 129 -18.08 -14.11 21.30
CA ALA A 129 -17.22 -13.37 20.39
C ALA A 129 -16.84 -14.23 19.17
N VAL A 130 -16.51 -13.57 18.05
CA VAL A 130 -15.98 -14.22 16.84
C VAL A 130 -14.69 -13.51 16.43
N ILE A 131 -13.67 -14.27 16.02
CA ILE A 131 -12.45 -13.69 15.47
C ILE A 131 -12.57 -13.62 13.96
N ILE A 132 -12.31 -12.44 13.40
CA ILE A 132 -12.23 -12.20 11.97
C ILE A 132 -10.76 -12.14 11.60
N TYR A 133 -10.33 -12.96 10.65
CA TYR A 133 -8.97 -12.98 10.13
C TYR A 133 -8.90 -12.31 8.76
N ALA A 134 -7.74 -11.75 8.44
CA ALA A 134 -7.48 -11.18 7.12
C ALA A 134 -7.16 -12.26 6.09
N GLN A 135 -6.47 -13.32 6.53
CA GLN A 135 -5.92 -14.37 5.67
C GLN A 135 -5.99 -15.71 6.39
N LYS A 136 -6.02 -16.80 5.63
CA LYS A 136 -6.01 -18.19 6.12
C LYS A 136 -4.82 -18.54 7.02
N ASN A 137 -3.71 -17.80 6.90
CA ASN A 137 -2.53 -17.96 7.76
C ASN A 137 -2.60 -17.11 9.05
N HIS A 138 -3.70 -16.39 9.27
CA HIS A 138 -3.98 -15.50 10.39
C HIS A 138 -2.98 -14.34 10.56
N LYS A 139 -2.19 -14.02 9.52
CA LYS A 139 -1.23 -12.90 9.53
C LYS A 139 -1.86 -11.62 9.01
N SER A 140 -1.17 -10.50 9.27
CA SER A 140 -1.55 -9.21 8.73
C SER A 140 -1.22 -9.09 7.25
N VAL A 141 -2.08 -8.37 6.52
CA VAL A 141 -1.84 -8.06 5.09
C VAL A 141 -0.51 -7.35 4.92
N PHE A 142 -0.22 -6.39 5.82
CA PHE A 142 1.03 -5.64 5.78
C PHE A 142 2.26 -6.54 5.95
N SER A 143 2.21 -7.52 6.86
CA SER A 143 3.33 -8.45 7.08
C SER A 143 3.66 -9.27 5.84
N SER A 144 2.69 -9.55 4.98
CA SER A 144 2.88 -10.30 3.75
C SER A 144 3.64 -9.49 2.70
N ILE A 145 3.44 -8.17 2.65
CA ILE A 145 4.02 -7.29 1.61
C ILE A 145 5.21 -6.45 2.09
N GLU A 146 5.44 -6.35 3.41
CA GLU A 146 6.45 -5.45 4.00
C GLU A 146 7.85 -5.67 3.42
N ALA A 147 8.27 -6.93 3.22
CA ALA A 147 9.56 -7.26 2.63
C ALA A 147 9.72 -6.68 1.22
N LYS A 148 8.66 -6.76 0.41
CA LYS A 148 8.63 -6.24 -0.96
C LYS A 148 8.58 -4.72 -1.01
N ILE A 149 7.87 -4.08 -0.07
CA ILE A 149 7.90 -2.62 0.09
C ILE A 149 9.32 -2.15 0.41
N ASN A 150 10.03 -2.85 1.31
CA ASN A 150 11.42 -2.51 1.65
C ASN A 150 12.36 -2.66 0.44
N GLU A 151 12.18 -3.72 -0.36
CA GLU A 151 12.91 -3.93 -1.62
C GLU A 151 12.68 -2.76 -2.61
N LEU A 152 11.42 -2.36 -2.79
CA LEU A 152 11.02 -1.24 -3.66
C LEU A 152 11.66 0.08 -3.21
N VAL A 153 11.64 0.36 -1.90
CA VAL A 153 12.27 1.55 -1.31
C VAL A 153 13.77 1.57 -1.57
N ASP A 154 14.43 0.42 -1.47
CA ASP A 154 15.87 0.32 -1.72
C ASP A 154 16.23 0.58 -3.20
N ILE A 155 15.40 0.14 -4.14
CA ILE A 155 15.58 0.43 -5.56
C ILE A 155 15.34 1.90 -5.86
N GLU A 156 14.32 2.52 -5.26
CA GLU A 156 14.05 3.95 -5.43
C GLU A 156 15.22 4.80 -4.88
N MET A 157 15.83 4.37 -3.77
CA MET A 157 17.04 4.97 -3.25
C MET A 157 18.24 4.81 -4.21
N LYS A 158 18.40 3.65 -4.85
CA LYS A 158 19.41 3.43 -5.90
C LYS A 158 19.16 4.30 -7.12
N LYS A 159 17.91 4.46 -7.56
CA LYS A 159 17.51 5.33 -8.68
C LYS A 159 17.92 6.77 -8.42
N ARG A 160 17.68 7.27 -7.19
CA ARG A 160 18.13 8.60 -6.75
C ARG A 160 19.65 8.74 -6.75
N LEU A 161 20.38 7.70 -6.36
CA LEU A 161 21.84 7.70 -6.41
C LEU A 161 22.35 7.72 -7.86
N ALA A 162 21.75 6.92 -8.74
CA ALA A 162 22.08 6.88 -10.17
C ALA A 162 21.82 8.24 -10.85
N LEU A 163 20.68 8.88 -10.58
CA LEU A 163 20.37 10.23 -11.06
C LEU A 163 21.44 11.25 -10.64
N LYS A 164 21.87 11.20 -9.38
CA LYS A 164 22.96 12.07 -8.89
C LYS A 164 24.29 11.76 -9.54
N SER A 165 24.58 10.49 -9.83
CA SER A 165 25.80 10.07 -10.51
C SER A 165 25.84 10.51 -11.98
N GLN A 166 24.68 10.75 -12.60
CA GLN A 166 24.58 11.26 -13.97
C GLN A 166 24.76 12.77 -14.05
N SER A 167 24.55 13.50 -12.95
CA SER A 167 24.99 14.88 -12.82
C SER A 167 26.52 14.92 -12.74
N GLN A 168 27.21 14.62 -13.84
CA GLN A 168 28.67 14.58 -13.91
C GLN A 168 29.22 16.00 -13.82
N PRO A 169 29.89 16.40 -12.73
CA PRO A 169 30.58 17.68 -12.69
C PRO A 169 31.83 17.59 -13.57
N TRP A 170 32.10 18.66 -14.33
CA TRP A 170 33.36 18.78 -15.05
C TRP A 170 34.43 19.22 -14.06
N LEU A 171 35.41 18.34 -13.82
CA LEU A 171 36.55 18.62 -12.97
C LEU A 171 37.69 19.12 -13.84
N PHE A 172 38.03 20.40 -13.68
CA PHE A 172 39.20 21.02 -14.29
C PHE A 172 40.31 21.08 -13.24
N ALA A 173 41.44 20.45 -13.52
CA ALA A 173 42.66 20.58 -12.71
C ALA A 173 43.56 21.64 -13.34
N PHE A 174 43.95 22.65 -12.56
CA PHE A 174 44.81 23.75 -13.01
C PHE A 174 45.81 24.12 -11.91
N SER A 175 46.93 24.71 -12.30
CA SER A 175 47.87 25.32 -11.37
C SER A 175 47.27 26.61 -10.77
N PRO A 176 47.76 27.10 -9.61
CA PRO A 176 47.28 28.37 -9.05
C PRO A 176 47.51 29.58 -9.98
N GLU A 177 48.52 29.51 -10.85
CA GLU A 177 48.88 30.56 -11.81
C GLU A 177 47.88 30.64 -12.98
N ASP A 178 47.29 29.51 -13.36
CA ASP A 178 46.44 29.37 -14.55
C ASP A 178 44.93 29.59 -14.25
N TYR A 179 44.58 29.98 -13.02
CA TYR A 179 43.19 30.06 -12.55
C TYR A 179 42.31 31.02 -13.37
N GLU A 180 42.82 32.21 -13.71
CA GLU A 180 42.05 33.20 -14.47
C GLU A 180 41.81 32.76 -15.92
N GLN A 181 42.76 32.04 -16.53
CA GLN A 181 42.57 31.47 -17.86
C GLN A 181 41.57 30.32 -17.86
N ALA A 182 41.62 29.44 -16.85
CA ALA A 182 40.65 28.37 -16.66
C ALA A 182 39.22 28.91 -16.48
N LYS A 183 39.05 30.07 -15.83
CA LYS A 183 37.75 30.73 -15.67
C LYS A 183 37.19 31.24 -17.00
N VAL A 184 38.03 31.83 -17.85
CA VAL A 184 37.64 32.28 -19.20
C VAL A 184 37.26 31.07 -20.07
N MET A 185 37.99 29.96 -19.97
CA MET A 185 37.62 28.69 -20.62
C MET A 185 36.23 28.20 -20.19
N CYS A 186 35.95 28.18 -18.88
CA CYS A 186 34.64 27.77 -18.38
C CYS A 186 33.51 28.68 -18.91
N GLN A 187 33.74 29.99 -18.97
CA GLN A 187 32.76 30.95 -19.54
C GLN A 187 32.52 30.69 -21.03
N GLN A 188 33.56 30.42 -21.81
CA GLN A 188 33.42 30.10 -23.23
C GLN A 188 32.64 28.80 -23.47
N ILE A 189 32.80 27.81 -22.59
CA ILE A 189 32.01 26.56 -22.61
C ILE A 189 30.55 26.84 -22.26
N GLU A 190 30.27 27.70 -21.29
CA GLU A 190 28.90 28.10 -20.92
C GLU A 190 28.19 28.91 -22.02
N GLU A 191 28.95 29.62 -22.86
CA GLU A 191 28.45 30.41 -23.99
C GLU A 191 28.27 29.60 -25.30
N ASP A 192 28.34 28.27 -25.24
CA ASP A 192 28.22 27.36 -26.40
C ASP A 192 29.24 27.66 -27.53
N ASN A 193 30.43 28.18 -27.20
CA ASN A 193 31.45 28.45 -28.22
C ASN A 193 32.10 27.14 -28.72
N PRO A 194 31.98 26.81 -30.03
CA PRO A 194 32.48 25.53 -30.57
C PRO A 194 34.00 25.47 -30.73
N TYR A 195 34.70 26.58 -30.54
CA TYR A 195 36.16 26.68 -30.69
C TYR A 195 36.79 27.21 -29.40
N LEU A 196 37.60 26.38 -28.75
CA LEU A 196 38.45 26.76 -27.63
C LEU A 196 39.91 26.80 -28.09
N PHE A 197 40.52 27.97 -28.02
CA PHE A 197 41.93 28.15 -28.36
C PHE A 197 42.77 27.98 -27.10
N VAL A 198 43.59 26.92 -27.08
CA VAL A 198 44.45 26.56 -25.95
C VAL A 198 45.90 26.48 -26.44
N PRO A 199 46.88 27.01 -25.69
CA PRO A 199 48.29 26.84 -26.06
C PRO A 199 48.67 25.36 -26.07
N LEU A 200 49.48 24.93 -27.06
CA LEU A 200 49.87 23.53 -27.26
C LEU A 200 50.52 22.89 -26.02
N GLN A 201 51.19 23.71 -25.18
CA GLN A 201 51.88 23.31 -23.95
C GLN A 201 50.92 22.99 -22.79
N GLU A 202 49.64 23.38 -22.89
CA GLU A 202 48.66 23.28 -21.80
C GLU A 202 47.59 22.20 -22.05
N VAL A 203 47.57 21.60 -23.24
CA VAL A 203 46.64 20.54 -23.63
C VAL A 203 46.72 19.33 -22.69
N ASP A 204 47.93 18.99 -22.21
CA ASP A 204 48.14 17.90 -21.24
C ASP A 204 47.74 18.27 -19.79
N LYS A 205 47.63 19.57 -19.47
CA LYS A 205 47.20 20.05 -18.15
C LYS A 205 45.67 20.03 -18.01
N ALA A 206 44.95 20.27 -19.10
CA ALA A 206 43.49 20.27 -19.15
C ALA A 206 42.93 18.83 -19.31
N LYS A 207 43.13 17.98 -18.29
CA LYS A 207 42.51 16.64 -18.26
C LYS A 207 41.12 16.72 -17.60
N SER A 208 40.06 16.50 -18.38
CA SER A 208 38.73 16.27 -17.84
C SER A 208 38.61 14.81 -17.36
N LEU A 209 38.18 14.63 -16.12
CA LEU A 209 37.84 13.30 -15.59
C LEU A 209 36.33 13.10 -15.74
N SER A 210 35.91 12.35 -16.76
CA SER A 210 34.54 11.83 -16.82
C SER A 210 34.44 10.59 -15.95
N SER A 211 33.40 10.49 -15.12
CA SER A 211 33.20 9.36 -14.21
C SER A 211 32.74 8.08 -14.90
N GLY A 212 32.40 8.12 -16.20
CA GLY A 212 31.97 6.94 -16.96
C GLY A 212 30.70 6.25 -16.42
N ALA A 213 29.87 6.96 -15.66
CA ALA A 213 28.70 6.37 -15.01
C ALA A 213 27.69 5.80 -16.03
N ASN A 214 27.42 4.49 -15.94
CA ASN A 214 26.48 3.80 -16.82
C ASN A 214 25.02 4.28 -16.60
N TYR A 215 24.28 4.47 -17.69
CA TYR A 215 22.86 4.77 -17.63
C TYR A 215 22.06 3.49 -17.30
N ILE A 216 21.58 3.39 -16.07
CA ILE A 216 20.82 2.23 -15.56
C ILE A 216 19.40 2.59 -15.08
N LEU A 217 18.95 3.83 -15.32
CA LEU A 217 17.69 4.33 -14.76
C LEU A 217 16.47 3.58 -15.31
N ASP A 218 16.44 3.30 -16.61
CA ASP A 218 15.33 2.55 -17.22
C ASP A 218 15.20 1.15 -16.61
N LYS A 219 16.32 0.45 -16.40
CA LYS A 219 16.34 -0.88 -15.78
C LYS A 219 15.82 -0.85 -14.34
N LEU A 220 16.20 0.19 -13.58
CA LEU A 220 15.72 0.37 -12.21
C LEU A 220 14.23 0.72 -12.18
N GLN A 221 13.74 1.51 -13.14
CA GLN A 221 12.32 1.83 -13.24
C GLN A 221 11.48 0.59 -13.56
N ASN A 222 11.89 -0.21 -14.55
CA ASN A 222 11.23 -1.47 -14.87
C ASN A 222 11.20 -2.43 -13.67
N GLN A 223 12.27 -2.47 -12.87
CA GLN A 223 12.31 -3.28 -11.66
C GLN A 223 11.36 -2.74 -10.57
N CYS A 224 11.23 -1.42 -10.42
CA CYS A 224 10.24 -0.82 -9.52
C CYS A 224 8.82 -1.23 -9.92
N ASP A 225 8.49 -1.12 -11.21
CA ASP A 225 7.17 -1.44 -11.73
C ASP A 225 6.86 -2.95 -11.56
N HIS A 226 7.86 -3.80 -11.78
CA HIS A 226 7.73 -5.24 -11.55
C HIS A 226 7.44 -5.57 -10.07
N ILE A 227 8.15 -4.96 -9.12
CA ILE A 227 7.91 -5.20 -7.68
C ILE A 227 6.57 -4.62 -7.24
N GLU A 228 6.18 -3.46 -7.77
CA GLU A 228 4.85 -2.91 -7.51
C GLU A 228 3.76 -3.87 -7.98
N ASN A 229 3.89 -4.43 -9.19
CA ASN A 229 2.96 -5.43 -9.71
C ASN A 229 2.93 -6.70 -8.86
N GLN A 230 4.08 -7.19 -8.38
CA GLN A 230 4.14 -8.31 -7.44
C GLN A 230 3.35 -8.01 -6.16
N ILE A 231 3.50 -6.81 -5.58
CA ILE A 231 2.76 -6.41 -4.38
C ILE A 231 1.25 -6.38 -4.65
N LEU A 232 0.84 -5.86 -5.81
CA LEU A 232 -0.58 -5.83 -6.22
C LEU A 232 -1.14 -7.24 -6.38
N THR A 233 -0.40 -8.16 -7.02
CA THR A 233 -0.77 -9.58 -7.14
C THR A 233 -0.90 -10.24 -5.77
N MET A 234 0.05 -10.00 -4.85
CA MET A 234 -0.04 -10.53 -3.49
C MET A 234 -1.25 -10.01 -2.71
N MET A 235 -1.73 -8.80 -3.02
CA MET A 235 -2.95 -8.23 -2.44
C MET A 235 -4.23 -8.66 -3.19
N GLY A 236 -4.11 -9.42 -4.28
CA GLY A 236 -5.20 -9.76 -5.19
C GLY A 236 -5.84 -8.52 -5.82
N VAL A 237 -5.06 -7.47 -6.06
CA VAL A 237 -5.52 -6.25 -6.75
C VAL A 237 -5.05 -6.34 -8.19
N ASN A 238 -5.98 -6.18 -9.13
CA ASN A 238 -5.66 -6.25 -10.54
C ASN A 238 -4.62 -5.17 -10.93
N ASN A 239 -3.57 -5.60 -11.64
CA ASN A 239 -2.45 -4.77 -12.07
C ASN A 239 -2.38 -4.60 -13.60
N ILE A 240 -3.35 -5.12 -14.35
CA ILE A 240 -3.40 -5.00 -15.81
C ILE A 240 -3.57 -3.52 -16.18
N GLY A 241 -2.46 -2.84 -16.50
CA GLY A 241 -2.54 -1.54 -17.19
C GLY A 241 -1.42 -0.51 -17.04
N ILE A 242 -0.19 -0.79 -16.59
CA ILE A 242 0.80 0.30 -16.41
C ILE A 242 2.15 0.12 -17.13
N GLY A 243 2.60 -1.08 -17.50
CA GLY A 243 4.02 -1.27 -17.88
C GLY A 243 4.34 -1.44 -19.36
N GLU A 244 3.77 -2.46 -20.00
CA GLU A 244 4.27 -2.91 -21.31
C GLU A 244 3.10 -3.30 -22.22
N LYS A 245 3.24 -2.91 -23.49
CA LYS A 245 2.27 -3.05 -24.56
C LYS A 245 1.56 -4.41 -24.47
N LYS A 246 0.22 -4.38 -24.38
CA LYS A 246 -0.68 -5.54 -24.55
C LYS A 246 -0.36 -6.39 -25.80
N GLU A 247 0.41 -5.86 -26.75
CA GLU A 247 0.81 -6.53 -27.99
C GLU A 247 2.04 -7.45 -27.88
N HIS A 248 2.82 -7.42 -26.79
CA HIS A 248 4.05 -8.23 -26.66
C HIS A 248 4.04 -9.29 -25.56
N LEU A 249 3.10 -9.21 -24.62
CA LEU A 249 2.92 -10.25 -23.62
C LEU A 249 2.18 -11.42 -24.27
N VAL A 250 2.73 -12.62 -24.14
CA VAL A 250 2.05 -13.84 -24.61
C VAL A 250 0.76 -13.97 -23.80
N VAL A 251 -0.37 -14.19 -24.48
CA VAL A 251 -1.70 -14.30 -23.88
C VAL A 251 -1.69 -15.24 -22.65
N ASP A 252 -0.90 -16.30 -22.71
CA ASP A 252 -0.72 -17.27 -21.64
C ASP A 252 -0.08 -16.69 -20.36
N GLU A 253 0.85 -15.74 -20.47
CA GLU A 253 1.48 -15.08 -19.31
C GLU A 253 0.53 -14.09 -18.64
N ILE A 254 -0.29 -13.38 -19.43
CA ILE A 254 -1.34 -12.50 -18.90
C ILE A 254 -2.37 -13.34 -18.15
N ASN A 255 -2.78 -14.47 -18.73
CA ASN A 255 -3.75 -15.37 -18.11
C ASN A 255 -3.22 -15.95 -16.80
N ALA A 256 -1.97 -16.44 -16.77
CA ALA A 256 -1.36 -16.97 -15.56
C ALA A 256 -1.25 -15.92 -14.43
N ASN A 257 -0.87 -14.68 -14.75
CA ASN A 257 -0.85 -13.61 -13.75
C ASN A 257 -2.26 -13.24 -13.25
N ASN A 258 -3.26 -13.28 -14.14
CA ASN A 258 -4.66 -13.05 -13.73
C ASN A 258 -5.17 -14.16 -12.81
N GLU A 259 -4.82 -15.42 -13.07
CA GLU A 259 -5.16 -16.54 -12.19
C GLU A 259 -4.53 -16.37 -10.80
N ASP A 260 -3.26 -15.95 -10.72
CA ASP A 260 -2.61 -15.69 -9.44
C ASP A 260 -3.29 -14.55 -8.66
N ILE A 261 -3.63 -13.45 -9.35
CA ILE A 261 -4.35 -12.32 -8.76
C ILE A 261 -5.71 -12.77 -8.23
N GLU A 262 -6.45 -13.54 -9.03
CA GLU A 262 -7.78 -14.04 -8.69
C GLU A 262 -7.74 -15.01 -7.51
N GLN A 263 -6.81 -15.97 -7.52
CA GLN A 263 -6.62 -16.90 -6.41
C GLN A 263 -6.31 -16.17 -5.10
N GLN A 264 -5.47 -15.14 -5.14
CA GLN A 264 -5.21 -14.33 -3.95
C GLN A 264 -6.46 -13.57 -3.52
N SER A 265 -7.20 -12.95 -4.46
CA SER A 265 -8.44 -12.25 -4.15
C SER A 265 -9.47 -13.16 -3.48
N ILE A 266 -9.72 -14.34 -4.07
CA ILE A 266 -10.59 -15.37 -3.52
C ILE A 266 -10.13 -15.80 -2.13
N SER A 267 -8.82 -15.99 -1.90
CA SER A 267 -8.32 -16.40 -0.59
C SER A 267 -8.60 -15.38 0.51
N TYR A 268 -8.56 -14.08 0.21
CA TYR A 268 -8.94 -13.03 1.15
C TYR A 268 -10.45 -12.97 1.34
N LYS A 269 -11.22 -12.98 0.24
CA LYS A 269 -12.68 -12.90 0.26
C LYS A 269 -13.29 -14.07 1.02
N SER A 270 -12.85 -15.30 0.75
CA SER A 270 -13.38 -16.50 1.41
C SER A 270 -13.15 -16.47 2.92
N GLU A 271 -11.98 -16.02 3.39
CA GLU A 271 -11.69 -15.94 4.83
C GLU A 271 -12.57 -14.88 5.52
N LEU A 272 -12.83 -13.76 4.84
CA LEU A 272 -13.74 -12.73 5.34
C LEU A 272 -15.18 -13.24 5.38
N GLU A 273 -15.65 -13.87 4.31
CA GLU A 273 -16.98 -14.49 4.23
C GLU A 273 -17.17 -15.52 5.35
N ASP A 274 -16.24 -16.48 5.50
CA ASP A 274 -16.28 -17.47 6.57
C ASP A 274 -16.33 -16.82 7.96
N SER A 275 -15.57 -15.74 8.16
CA SER A 275 -15.57 -14.98 9.42
C SER A 275 -16.90 -14.28 9.67
N PHE A 276 -17.49 -13.65 8.66
CA PHE A 276 -18.76 -12.92 8.79
C PHE A 276 -19.97 -13.85 8.85
N ASP A 277 -19.91 -15.04 8.24
CA ASP A 277 -20.93 -16.08 8.38
C ASP A 277 -21.00 -16.60 9.83
N ARG A 278 -19.85 -16.73 10.49
CA ARG A 278 -19.80 -17.03 11.93
C ARG A 278 -20.38 -15.89 12.75
N VAL A 279 -20.06 -14.63 12.43
CA VAL A 279 -20.67 -13.45 13.09
C VAL A 279 -22.18 -13.44 12.93
N ASN A 280 -22.68 -13.67 11.70
CA ASN A 280 -24.09 -13.72 11.37
C ASN A 280 -24.80 -14.83 12.13
N SER A 281 -24.19 -16.02 12.19
CA SER A 281 -24.70 -17.19 12.92
C SER A 281 -24.73 -16.97 14.44
N CYS A 282 -23.71 -16.33 15.01
CA CYS A 282 -23.62 -16.09 16.45
C CYS A 282 -24.57 -14.99 16.93
N PHE A 283 -24.72 -13.91 16.15
CA PHE A 283 -25.39 -12.69 16.59
C PHE A 283 -26.69 -12.36 15.83
N GLY A 284 -27.13 -13.24 14.93
CA GLY A 284 -28.36 -13.06 14.14
C GLY A 284 -28.31 -11.81 13.24
N LYS A 285 -27.15 -11.57 12.61
CA LYS A 285 -26.93 -10.44 11.72
C LYS A 285 -26.93 -10.90 10.27
N ASN A 286 -27.00 -9.94 9.35
CA ASN A 286 -26.91 -10.18 7.92
C ASN A 286 -25.86 -9.23 7.34
N ILE A 287 -24.60 -9.54 7.61
CA ILE A 287 -23.44 -8.81 7.08
C ILE A 287 -22.91 -9.57 5.88
N GLU A 288 -22.71 -8.85 4.78
CA GLU A 288 -22.21 -9.40 3.53
C GLU A 288 -20.89 -8.70 3.16
N VAL A 289 -19.94 -9.48 2.65
CA VAL A 289 -18.64 -9.00 2.18
C VAL A 289 -18.70 -8.84 0.68
N VAL A 290 -18.34 -7.66 0.17
CA VAL A 290 -18.40 -7.36 -1.26
C VAL A 290 -17.03 -6.89 -1.74
N ASP A 291 -16.51 -7.47 -2.84
CA ASP A 291 -15.34 -6.92 -3.52
C ASP A 291 -15.80 -5.76 -4.41
N ILE A 292 -15.28 -4.56 -4.11
CA ILE A 292 -15.67 -3.33 -4.81
C ILE A 292 -15.31 -3.41 -6.30
N ASN A 293 -14.23 -4.11 -6.67
CA ASN A 293 -13.83 -4.22 -8.07
C ASN A 293 -14.73 -5.17 -8.86
N GLU A 294 -15.29 -6.20 -8.21
CA GLU A 294 -16.30 -7.08 -8.84
C GLU A 294 -17.58 -6.30 -9.11
N MET A 295 -18.05 -5.49 -8.17
CA MET A 295 -19.22 -4.63 -8.38
C MET A 295 -19.06 -3.70 -9.59
N PHE A 296 -17.88 -3.08 -9.75
CA PHE A 296 -17.63 -2.20 -10.89
C PHE A 296 -17.65 -2.97 -12.22
N LYS A 297 -17.14 -4.20 -12.25
CA LYS A 297 -17.19 -5.04 -13.46
C LYS A 297 -18.62 -5.43 -13.81
N GLU A 298 -19.41 -5.90 -12.84
CA GLU A 298 -20.81 -6.29 -13.07
C GLU A 298 -21.64 -5.11 -13.58
N VAL A 299 -21.45 -3.92 -13.02
CA VAL A 299 -22.12 -2.70 -13.50
C VAL A 299 -21.68 -2.33 -14.93
N GLN A 300 -20.41 -2.52 -15.26
CA GLN A 300 -19.88 -2.25 -16.60
C GLN A 300 -20.47 -3.23 -17.63
N ASP A 301 -20.44 -4.53 -17.32
CA ASP A 301 -20.97 -5.58 -18.19
C ASP A 301 -22.48 -5.39 -18.43
N GLU A 302 -23.24 -4.99 -17.39
CA GLU A 302 -24.65 -4.65 -17.53
C GLU A 302 -24.93 -3.41 -18.41
N VAL A 303 -24.02 -2.45 -18.44
CA VAL A 303 -24.13 -1.26 -19.30
C VAL A 303 -23.81 -1.62 -20.74
N ASP A 304 -22.76 -2.40 -20.96
CA ASP A 304 -22.34 -2.85 -22.28
C ASP A 304 -23.43 -3.74 -22.93
N GLU A 305 -24.04 -4.66 -22.17
CA GLU A 305 -25.18 -5.47 -22.64
C GLU A 305 -26.41 -4.62 -23.01
N LYS A 306 -26.66 -3.51 -22.30
CA LYS A 306 -27.78 -2.60 -22.59
C LYS A 306 -27.50 -1.75 -23.83
N GLU A 307 -26.24 -1.40 -24.09
CA GLU A 307 -25.84 -0.70 -25.30
C GLU A 307 -25.94 -1.60 -26.54
N ASP A 308 -25.44 -2.84 -26.48
CA ASP A 308 -25.51 -3.80 -27.59
C ASP A 308 -26.96 -4.12 -28.02
N ASN A 309 -27.87 -4.26 -27.05
CA ASN A 309 -29.30 -4.46 -27.31
C ASN A 309 -29.98 -3.22 -27.95
N GLN A 310 -29.46 -2.02 -27.72
CA GLN A 310 -29.96 -0.80 -28.38
C GLN A 310 -29.45 -0.66 -29.83
N TYR A 311 -28.25 -1.15 -30.13
CA TYR A 311 -27.75 -1.18 -31.51
C TYR A 311 -28.47 -2.25 -32.35
N GLU A 312 -28.71 -3.45 -31.83
CA GLU A 312 -29.45 -4.50 -32.55
C GLU A 312 -30.92 -4.16 -32.84
N SER A 313 -31.53 -3.29 -32.02
CA SER A 313 -32.92 -2.84 -32.21
C SER A 313 -33.06 -1.66 -33.18
N ASN A 314 -31.98 -0.92 -33.42
CA ASN A 314 -31.95 0.17 -34.41
C ASN A 314 -31.59 -0.32 -35.82
N ASP A 315 -30.86 -1.43 -35.97
CA ASP A 315 -30.58 -2.06 -37.28
C ASP A 315 -31.76 -2.89 -37.84
N LYS A 316 -32.82 -3.09 -37.06
CA LYS A 316 -34.05 -3.81 -37.47
C LYS A 316 -35.22 -2.88 -37.84
N LYS A 317 -34.97 -1.59 -38.05
CA LYS A 317 -35.97 -0.60 -38.51
C LYS A 317 -35.66 -0.04 -39.89
#